data_AF-C8W238-F1
#
_entry.id   AF-C8W238-F1
#
_cell.length_a   1.000
_cell.length_b   1.000
_cell.length_c   1.000
_cell.angle_alpha   90.00
_cell.angle_beta   90.00
_cell.angle_gamma   90.00
#
_symmetry.space_group_name_H-M   'P 1'
#
loop_
_entity.id
_entity.type
_entity.pdbx_description
1 polymer ?
#
loop_
_entity_poly.entity_id
_entity_poly.type
_entity_poly.pdbx_seq_one_letter_code
_entity_poly.pdbx_strand_id
1 'polypeptide(L)'
;MLVVDFLAVVFLMSGLLMLAGKSIPNNINLLAVQSLALSSMAFYMGYNQGANGTHMFLVGGLTLLIKVVILPWVLFKLVYSVKVDREASLSVGLIPSILIGILLIGLSYDYAVPVLLEELPGGHLLSAALSTVLLGCFFMISRRTAISQLIGIVVMENGLFLCAVAVTGGMPLIIELGIFFDVLVGALVMGIMTYQIRGTFDTLDTKYLNKLKG
;
A
#
# COMPACT_ATOMS: atom_id res chain seq x y z
N MET A 1 2.05 16.53 19.14
CA MET A 1 1.30 16.95 17.93
C MET A 1 2.23 17.14 16.74
N LEU A 2 3.16 18.11 16.74
CA LEU A 2 4.05 18.39 15.59
C LEU A 2 4.74 17.17 14.95
N VAL A 3 5.18 16.18 15.75
CA VAL A 3 5.84 14.96 15.22
C VAL A 3 4.87 14.11 14.41
N VAL A 4 3.63 13.93 14.88
CA VAL A 4 2.62 13.12 14.19
C VAL A 4 2.17 13.82 12.90
N ASP A 5 1.99 15.13 12.95
CA ASP A 5 1.62 15.92 11.76
C ASP A 5 2.70 15.85 10.68
N PHE A 6 3.97 15.96 11.07
CA PHE A 6 5.10 15.77 10.15
C PHE A 6 5.11 14.37 9.54
N LEU A 7 4.94 13.32 10.35
CA LEU A 7 4.85 11.95 9.85
C LEU A 7 3.64 11.76 8.92
N ALA A 8 2.52 12.45 9.16
CA ALA A 8 1.32 12.35 8.34
C ALA A 8 1.54 12.98 6.97
N VAL A 9 2.29 14.07 6.90
CA VAL A 9 2.75 14.66 5.64
C VAL A 9 3.67 13.69 4.89
N VAL A 10 4.65 13.08 5.56
CA VAL A 10 5.53 12.07 4.94
C VAL A 10 4.71 10.89 4.41
N PHE A 11 3.74 10.43 5.20
CA PHE A 11 2.83 9.34 4.85
C PHE A 11 1.99 9.65 3.60
N LEU A 12 1.41 10.85 3.52
CA LEU A 12 0.65 11.29 2.35
C LEU A 12 1.52 11.52 1.12
N MET A 13 2.65 12.21 1.30
CA MET A 13 3.56 12.53 0.20
C MET A 13 4.16 11.28 -0.41
N SER A 14 4.50 10.28 0.40
CA SER A 14 4.96 8.98 -0.11
C SER A 14 3.89 8.30 -0.97
N GLY A 15 2.62 8.31 -0.56
CA GLY A 15 1.50 7.80 -1.36
C GLY A 15 1.31 8.54 -2.68
N LEU A 16 1.42 9.88 -2.67
CA LEU A 16 1.33 10.69 -3.89
C LEU A 16 2.52 10.43 -4.84
N LEU A 17 3.73 10.28 -4.31
CA LEU A 17 4.93 9.95 -5.09
C LEU A 17 4.83 8.54 -5.72
N MET A 18 4.15 7.59 -5.07
CA MET A 18 3.90 6.28 -5.65
C MET A 18 3.04 6.36 -6.90
N LEU A 19 2.02 7.23 -6.93
CA LEU A 19 1.23 7.49 -8.14
C LEU A 19 2.09 8.01 -9.29
N ALA A 20 3.08 8.87 -8.98
CA ALA A 20 4.02 9.38 -9.96
C ALA A 20 5.08 8.35 -10.40
N GLY A 21 5.37 7.35 -9.57
CA GLY A 21 6.42 6.37 -9.79
C GLY A 21 6.16 5.47 -11.01
N LYS A 22 7.15 5.40 -11.91
CA LYS A 22 7.13 4.48 -13.07
C LYS A 22 7.74 3.12 -12.76
N SER A 23 8.55 3.01 -11.70
CA SER A 23 9.30 1.80 -11.37
C SER A 23 8.63 1.07 -10.21
N ILE A 24 8.30 -0.22 -10.40
CA ILE A 24 7.75 -1.08 -9.33
C ILE A 24 8.72 -1.15 -8.13
N PRO A 25 10.03 -1.38 -8.31
CA PRO A 25 11.02 -1.29 -7.23
C PRO A 25 10.97 0.01 -6.42
N ASN A 26 10.81 1.15 -7.09
CA ASN A 26 10.72 2.44 -6.40
C ASN A 26 9.45 2.56 -5.57
N ASN A 27 8.32 2.07 -6.10
CA ASN A 27 7.06 2.07 -5.37
C ASN A 27 7.10 1.14 -4.15
N ILE A 28 7.83 0.02 -4.21
CA ILE A 28 8.07 -0.85 -3.03
C ILE A 28 8.87 -0.10 -1.95
N ASN A 29 9.91 0.65 -2.33
CA ASN A 29 10.67 1.45 -1.37
C ASN A 29 9.81 2.57 -0.75
N LEU A 30 9.01 3.27 -1.56
CA LEU A 30 8.09 4.30 -1.06
C LEU A 30 7.03 3.70 -0.12
N LEU A 31 6.54 2.49 -0.40
CA LEU A 31 5.64 1.76 0.48
C LEU A 31 6.29 1.45 1.84
N ALA A 32 7.57 1.07 1.84
CA ALA A 32 8.33 0.84 3.06
C ALA A 32 8.50 2.14 3.87
N VAL A 33 8.81 3.26 3.21
CA VAL A 33 8.88 4.58 3.85
C VAL A 33 7.53 4.99 4.43
N GLN A 34 6.44 4.78 3.69
CA GLN A 34 5.08 5.06 4.14
C GLN A 34 4.74 4.24 5.39
N SER A 35 5.04 2.95 5.37
CA SER A 35 4.77 2.02 6.47
C SER A 35 5.66 2.29 7.69
N LEU A 36 6.89 2.77 7.47
CA LEU A 36 7.79 3.21 8.54
C LEU A 36 7.24 4.46 9.23
N ALA A 37 6.74 5.44 8.46
CA ALA A 37 6.09 6.61 9.03
C ALA A 37 4.88 6.22 9.88
N LEU A 38 4.06 5.28 9.39
CA LEU A 38 2.89 4.75 10.11
C LEU A 38 3.28 4.04 11.41
N SER A 39 4.28 3.15 11.36
CA SER A 39 4.82 2.48 12.56
C SER A 39 5.38 3.49 13.57
N SER A 40 6.09 4.51 13.11
CA SER A 40 6.64 5.57 13.96
C SER A 40 5.52 6.37 14.65
N MET A 41 4.42 6.65 13.96
CA MET A 41 3.23 7.25 14.58
C MET A 41 2.65 6.33 15.66
N ALA A 42 2.49 5.04 15.36
CA ALA A 42 1.95 4.07 16.32
C ALA A 42 2.81 3.98 17.59
N PHE A 43 4.14 3.96 17.46
CA PHE A 43 5.05 4.01 18.60
C PHE A 43 4.95 5.31 19.40
N TYR A 44 4.87 6.46 18.72
CA TYR A 44 4.72 7.75 19.38
C TYR A 44 3.39 7.85 20.14
N MET A 45 2.30 7.35 19.56
CA MET A 45 0.98 7.31 20.21
C MET A 45 0.95 6.33 21.39
N GLY A 46 1.59 5.15 21.25
CA GLY A 46 1.75 4.19 22.34
C GLY A 46 2.56 4.74 23.51
N TYR A 47 3.62 5.50 23.22
CA TYR A 47 4.43 6.16 24.27
C TYR A 47 3.61 7.20 25.05
N ASN A 48 2.79 8.00 24.37
CA ASN A 48 1.95 9.01 25.01
C ASN A 48 0.78 8.43 25.81
N GLN A 49 0.33 7.20 25.52
CA GLN A 49 -0.76 6.52 26.25
C GLN A 49 -0.30 5.79 27.53
N GLY A 50 1.00 5.71 27.82
CA GLY A 50 1.51 5.12 29.07
C GLY A 50 1.18 3.62 29.22
N ALA A 51 0.67 3.21 30.39
CA ALA A 51 0.45 1.80 30.74
C ALA A 51 -0.60 1.06 29.89
N ASN A 52 -1.53 1.79 29.26
CA ASN A 52 -2.52 1.23 28.32
C ASN A 52 -1.98 1.14 26.87
N GLY A 53 -0.78 1.66 26.60
CA GLY A 53 -0.17 1.74 25.27
C GLY A 53 0.66 0.52 24.85
N THR A 54 0.74 -0.54 25.68
CA THR A 54 1.47 -1.78 25.36
C THR A 54 0.96 -2.43 24.08
N HIS A 55 -0.35 -2.33 23.84
CA HIS A 55 -1.00 -2.78 22.62
C HIS A 55 -0.49 -2.02 21.39
N MET A 56 -0.43 -0.69 21.43
CA MET A 56 0.09 0.13 20.34
C MET A 56 1.57 -0.08 20.05
N PHE A 57 2.39 -0.39 21.07
CA PHE A 57 3.78 -0.77 20.87
C PHE A 57 3.93 -2.11 20.14
N LEU A 58 3.11 -3.11 20.50
CA LEU A 58 3.06 -4.40 19.81
C LEU A 58 2.64 -4.22 18.35
N VAL A 59 1.56 -3.47 18.13
CA VAL A 59 1.03 -3.09 16.81
C VAL A 59 2.11 -2.38 15.97
N GLY A 60 2.75 -1.35 16.54
CA GLY A 60 3.82 -0.60 15.87
C GLY A 60 5.02 -1.48 15.50
N GLY A 61 5.42 -2.39 16.39
CA GLY A 61 6.49 -3.36 16.13
C GLY A 61 6.13 -4.41 15.08
N LEU A 62 4.89 -4.90 15.11
CA LEU A 62 4.39 -5.88 14.16
C LEU A 62 4.25 -5.25 12.76
N THR A 63 3.71 -4.03 12.66
CA THR A 63 3.69 -3.24 11.42
C THR A 63 5.11 -2.99 10.91
N LEU A 64 6.08 -2.66 11.77
CA LEU A 64 7.47 -2.47 11.35
C LEU A 64 8.05 -3.75 10.76
N LEU A 65 7.98 -4.85 11.51
CA LEU A 65 8.55 -6.13 11.11
C LEU A 65 7.91 -6.63 9.81
N ILE A 66 6.58 -6.57 9.72
CA ILE A 66 5.86 -7.08 8.55
C ILE A 66 5.93 -6.11 7.37
N LYS A 67 5.49 -4.85 7.52
CA LYS A 67 5.35 -3.92 6.37
C LYS A 67 6.65 -3.25 5.94
N VAL A 68 7.62 -3.08 6.83
CA VAL A 68 8.89 -2.41 6.50
C VAL A 68 9.96 -3.42 6.05
N VAL A 69 9.90 -4.66 6.54
CA VAL A 69 10.90 -5.69 6.24
C VAL A 69 10.35 -6.84 5.40
N ILE A 70 9.38 -7.61 5.93
CA ILE A 70 8.92 -8.85 5.26
C ILE A 70 8.24 -8.55 3.93
N LEU A 71 7.27 -7.63 3.92
CA LEU A 71 6.44 -7.34 2.76
C LEU A 71 7.27 -6.78 1.60
N PRO A 72 8.16 -5.76 1.80
CA PRO A 72 9.05 -5.31 0.74
C PRO A 72 9.95 -6.42 0.22
N TRP A 73 10.49 -7.27 1.10
CA TRP A 73 11.31 -8.42 0.70
C TRP A 73 10.54 -9.41 -0.18
N VAL A 74 9.30 -9.76 0.20
CA VAL A 74 8.42 -10.63 -0.58
C VAL A 74 8.10 -9.99 -1.93
N LEU A 75 7.73 -8.71 -1.97
CA LEU A 75 7.42 -8.00 -3.21
C LEU A 75 8.65 -7.91 -4.13
N PHE A 76 9.83 -7.60 -3.60
CA PHE A 76 11.07 -7.61 -4.40
C PHE A 76 11.33 -8.99 -4.98
N LYS A 77 11.22 -10.06 -4.17
CA LYS A 77 11.39 -11.43 -4.63
C LYS A 77 10.43 -11.76 -5.77
N LEU A 78 9.15 -11.37 -5.66
CA LEU A 78 8.15 -11.54 -6.73
C LEU A 78 8.54 -10.80 -8.01
N VAL A 79 8.98 -9.53 -7.91
CA VAL A 79 9.43 -8.75 -9.08
C VAL A 79 10.57 -9.46 -9.81
N TYR A 80 11.57 -9.98 -9.08
CA TYR A 80 12.70 -10.70 -9.66
C TYR A 80 12.32 -12.07 -10.23
N SER A 81 11.47 -12.82 -9.55
CA SER A 81 11.04 -14.16 -10.00
C SER A 81 10.16 -14.10 -11.24
N VAL A 82 9.34 -13.05 -11.39
CA VAL A 82 8.30 -12.98 -12.41
C VAL A 82 8.73 -12.26 -13.71
N LYS A 83 9.99 -11.78 -13.81
CA LYS A 83 10.45 -10.95 -14.96
C LYS A 83 9.37 -9.93 -15.39
N VAL A 84 8.63 -9.38 -14.42
CA VAL A 84 7.67 -8.31 -14.72
C VAL A 84 8.48 -7.17 -15.30
N ASP A 85 7.95 -6.52 -16.35
CA ASP A 85 8.53 -5.27 -16.81
C ASP A 85 8.67 -4.34 -15.61
N ARG A 86 9.92 -3.96 -15.32
CA ARG A 86 10.26 -3.15 -14.14
C ARG A 86 9.54 -1.80 -14.17
N GLU A 87 9.12 -1.40 -15.36
CA GLU A 87 8.25 -0.28 -15.61
C GLU A 87 6.79 -0.69 -15.42
N ALA A 88 6.16 -0.07 -14.43
CA ALA A 88 4.73 -0.16 -14.23
C ALA A 88 4.03 0.49 -15.42
N SER A 89 3.39 -0.31 -16.27
CA SER A 89 2.54 0.18 -17.35
C SER A 89 1.42 1.05 -16.76
N LEU A 90 1.57 2.36 -16.89
CA LEU A 90 0.58 3.34 -16.48
C LEU A 90 -0.58 3.31 -17.47
N SER A 91 -1.79 2.96 -16.99
CA SER A 91 -2.99 3.08 -17.83
C SER A 91 -3.46 4.53 -17.95
N VAL A 92 -3.10 5.36 -16.97
CA VAL A 92 -3.35 6.81 -16.92
C VAL A 92 -1.98 7.51 -16.92
N GLY A 93 -1.78 8.51 -17.77
CA GLY A 93 -0.50 9.22 -17.85
C GLY A 93 -0.04 9.85 -16.51
N LEU A 94 1.25 10.18 -16.41
CA LEU A 94 1.84 10.73 -15.19
C LEU A 94 1.11 11.97 -14.65
N ILE A 95 0.90 12.97 -15.51
CA ILE A 95 0.28 14.25 -15.16
C ILE A 95 -1.17 14.05 -14.67
N PRO A 96 -2.07 13.36 -15.42
CA PRO A 96 -3.43 13.12 -14.93
C PRO A 96 -3.47 12.30 -13.64
N SER A 97 -2.56 11.34 -13.44
CA SER A 97 -2.50 10.59 -12.18
C SER A 97 -2.18 11.47 -10.98
N ILE A 98 -1.23 12.41 -11.11
CA ILE A 98 -0.90 13.35 -10.03
C ILE A 98 -2.06 14.32 -9.78
N LEU A 99 -2.67 14.86 -10.84
CA LEU A 99 -3.82 15.78 -10.71
C LEU A 99 -5.00 15.10 -10.01
N ILE A 100 -5.33 13.86 -10.39
CA ILE A 100 -6.36 13.08 -9.71
C ILE A 100 -5.96 12.83 -8.26
N GLY A 101 -4.70 12.49 -7.99
CA GLY A 101 -4.20 12.31 -6.62
C GLY A 101 -4.38 13.56 -5.75
N ILE A 102 -4.00 14.73 -6.25
CA ILE A 102 -4.19 16.02 -5.56
C ILE A 102 -5.68 16.31 -5.36
N LEU A 103 -6.51 16.06 -6.38
CA LEU A 103 -7.96 16.23 -6.28
C LEU A 103 -8.57 15.34 -5.19
N LEU A 104 -8.14 14.07 -5.10
CA LEU A 104 -8.62 13.13 -4.07
C LEU A 104 -8.20 13.57 -2.66
N ILE A 105 -6.97 14.06 -2.50
CA ILE A 105 -6.49 14.62 -1.23
C ILE A 105 -7.33 15.85 -0.86
N GLY A 106 -7.50 16.81 -1.78
CA GLY A 106 -8.31 18.00 -1.57
C GLY A 106 -9.76 17.67 -1.21
N LEU A 107 -10.38 16.75 -1.94
CA LEU A 107 -11.75 16.28 -1.67
C LEU A 107 -11.87 15.69 -0.26
N SER A 108 -10.86 14.94 0.19
CA SER A 108 -10.86 14.38 1.54
C SER A 108 -10.73 15.45 2.63
N TYR A 109 -9.86 16.44 2.43
CA TYR A 109 -9.57 17.49 3.42
C TYR A 109 -10.65 18.57 3.49
N ASP A 110 -11.15 19.01 2.33
CA ASP A 110 -12.05 20.17 2.25
C ASP A 110 -13.52 19.77 2.29
N TYR A 111 -13.86 18.52 1.94
CA TYR A 111 -15.25 18.08 1.87
C TYR A 111 -15.52 16.83 2.69
N ALA A 112 -14.91 15.68 2.37
CA ALA A 112 -15.36 14.41 2.91
C ALA A 112 -15.23 14.31 4.43
N VAL A 113 -14.08 14.68 5.00
CA VAL A 113 -13.93 14.65 6.46
C VAL A 113 -14.72 15.76 7.16
N PRO A 114 -14.58 17.04 6.82
CA PRO A 114 -15.25 18.11 7.57
C PRO A 114 -16.77 18.12 7.39
N VAL A 115 -17.31 17.59 6.28
CA VAL A 115 -18.76 17.63 6.00
C VAL A 115 -19.43 16.27 6.24
N LEU A 116 -18.81 15.15 5.81
CA LEU A 116 -19.45 13.83 5.89
C LEU A 116 -19.06 13.06 7.16
N LEU A 117 -17.95 13.41 7.79
CA LEU A 117 -17.39 12.71 8.96
C LEU A 117 -17.14 13.68 10.12
N GLU A 118 -17.92 14.76 10.21
CA GLU A 118 -17.77 15.82 11.23
C GLU A 118 -17.82 15.26 12.68
N GLU A 119 -18.65 14.25 12.92
CA GLU A 119 -18.83 13.64 14.23
C GLU A 119 -17.68 12.71 14.65
N LEU A 120 -16.78 12.34 13.71
CA LEU A 120 -15.69 11.42 13.99
C LEU A 120 -14.47 12.17 14.55
N PRO A 121 -13.86 11.67 15.64
CA PRO A 121 -12.59 12.19 16.12
C PRO A 121 -11.48 11.87 15.11
N GLY A 122 -10.46 12.73 15.06
CA GLY A 122 -9.25 12.49 14.26
C GLY A 122 -8.86 13.63 13.32
N GLY A 123 -9.78 14.52 12.96
CA GLY A 123 -9.51 15.75 12.20
C GLY A 123 -8.54 15.53 11.03
N HIS A 124 -7.37 16.16 11.08
CA HIS A 124 -6.35 16.06 10.02
C HIS A 124 -5.80 14.65 9.78
N LEU A 125 -5.70 13.80 10.81
CA LEU A 125 -5.26 12.41 10.62
C LEU A 125 -6.31 11.58 9.87
N LEU A 126 -7.59 11.84 10.15
CA LEU A 126 -8.69 11.18 9.46
C LEU A 126 -8.72 11.60 7.98
N SER A 127 -8.46 12.88 7.68
CA SER A 127 -8.33 13.37 6.30
C SER A 127 -7.15 12.73 5.58
N ALA A 128 -6.00 12.59 6.26
CA ALA A 128 -4.84 11.89 5.70
C ALA A 128 -5.12 10.41 5.44
N ALA A 129 -5.80 9.74 6.36
CA ALA A 129 -6.20 8.35 6.25
C ALA A 129 -7.13 8.12 5.06
N LEU A 130 -8.23 8.87 4.98
CA LEU A 130 -9.22 8.74 3.91
C LEU A 130 -8.62 9.08 2.53
N SER A 131 -7.80 10.14 2.46
CA SER A 131 -7.02 10.45 1.25
C SER A 131 -6.20 9.24 0.82
N THR A 132 -5.48 8.61 1.75
CA THR A 132 -4.60 7.49 1.44
C THR A 132 -5.37 6.25 0.97
N VAL A 133 -6.55 5.99 1.54
CA VAL A 133 -7.47 4.94 1.04
C VAL A 133 -7.85 5.21 -0.42
N LEU A 134 -8.25 6.45 -0.74
CA LEU A 134 -8.62 6.84 -2.10
C LEU A 134 -7.43 6.77 -3.07
N LEU A 135 -6.23 7.20 -2.64
CA LEU A 135 -5.00 7.10 -3.43
C LEU A 135 -4.63 5.63 -3.70
N GLY A 136 -4.76 4.75 -2.71
CA GLY A 136 -4.54 3.30 -2.86
C GLY A 136 -5.51 2.67 -3.86
N CYS A 137 -6.80 3.00 -3.76
CA CYS A 137 -7.82 2.59 -4.74
C CYS A 137 -7.47 3.07 -6.15
N PHE A 138 -7.16 4.36 -6.32
CA PHE A 138 -6.81 4.93 -7.62
C PHE A 138 -5.51 4.34 -8.18
N PHE A 139 -4.52 4.07 -7.33
CA PHE A 139 -3.29 3.38 -7.71
C PHE A 139 -3.59 1.97 -8.24
N MET A 140 -4.46 1.21 -7.57
CA MET A 140 -4.87 -0.12 -8.01
C MET A 140 -5.58 -0.08 -9.38
N ILE A 141 -6.48 0.89 -9.59
CA ILE A 141 -7.21 1.06 -10.86
C ILE A 141 -6.27 1.48 -12.00
N SER A 142 -5.29 2.34 -11.72
CA SER A 142 -4.41 2.93 -12.74
C SER A 142 -3.30 1.99 -13.23
N ARG A 143 -3.13 0.82 -12.60
CA ARG A 143 -2.00 -0.09 -12.83
C ARG A 143 -2.51 -1.46 -13.29
N ARG A 144 -1.81 -2.03 -14.28
CA ARG A 144 -2.22 -3.29 -14.92
C ARG A 144 -1.53 -4.53 -14.36
N THR A 145 -0.44 -4.36 -13.63
CA THR A 145 0.33 -5.49 -13.08
C THR A 145 -0.22 -5.90 -11.73
N ALA A 146 -0.33 -7.21 -11.52
CA ALA A 146 -0.85 -7.77 -10.28
C ALA A 146 -0.02 -7.32 -9.05
N ILE A 147 1.31 -7.22 -9.19
CA ILE A 147 2.18 -6.66 -8.13
C ILE A 147 1.80 -5.22 -7.78
N SER A 148 1.47 -4.38 -8.77
CA SER A 148 1.02 -3.01 -8.50
C SER A 148 -0.36 -2.99 -7.84
N GLN A 149 -1.24 -3.95 -8.16
CA GLN A 149 -2.51 -4.08 -7.45
C GLN A 149 -2.30 -4.43 -5.97
N LEU A 150 -1.39 -5.38 -5.65
CA LEU A 150 -0.99 -5.66 -4.27
C LEU A 150 -0.44 -4.43 -3.56
N ILE A 151 0.44 -3.66 -4.20
CA ILE A 151 0.95 -2.42 -3.63
C ILE A 151 -0.21 -1.45 -3.33
N GLY A 152 -1.18 -1.30 -4.25
CA GLY A 152 -2.36 -0.46 -4.04
C GLY A 152 -3.23 -0.92 -2.87
N ILE A 153 -3.42 -2.23 -2.71
CA ILE A 153 -4.12 -2.81 -1.56
C ILE A 153 -3.40 -2.45 -0.25
N VAL A 154 -2.08 -2.63 -0.19
CA VAL A 154 -1.30 -2.32 1.03
C VAL A 154 -1.34 -0.83 1.37
N VAL A 155 -1.32 0.07 0.36
CA VAL A 155 -1.52 1.51 0.59
C VAL A 155 -2.91 1.78 1.17
N MET A 156 -3.94 1.13 0.65
CA MET A 156 -5.31 1.28 1.15
C MET A 156 -5.42 0.82 2.61
N GLU A 157 -4.83 -0.32 2.95
CA GLU A 157 -4.76 -0.83 4.32
C GLU A 157 -4.00 0.10 5.26
N ASN A 158 -2.91 0.70 4.80
CA ASN A 158 -2.18 1.71 5.56
C ASN A 158 -3.09 2.90 5.89
N GLY A 159 -3.92 3.33 4.94
CA GLY A 159 -4.95 4.36 5.16
C GLY A 159 -6.01 3.92 6.16
N LEU A 160 -6.54 2.69 6.05
CA LEU A 160 -7.52 2.14 6.99
C LEU A 160 -6.97 2.01 8.41
N PHE A 161 -5.70 1.59 8.54
CA PHE A 161 -5.03 1.52 9.82
C PHE A 161 -4.87 2.91 10.44
N LEU A 162 -4.44 3.91 9.66
CA LEU A 162 -4.36 5.29 10.12
C LEU A 162 -5.75 5.83 10.53
N CYS A 163 -6.81 5.47 9.80
CA CYS A 163 -8.19 5.83 10.14
C CYS A 163 -8.60 5.26 11.50
N ALA A 164 -8.35 3.98 11.75
CA ALA A 164 -8.64 3.36 13.03
C ALA A 164 -7.83 3.99 14.17
N VAL A 165 -6.54 4.25 13.94
CA VAL A 165 -5.71 4.96 14.93
C VAL A 165 -6.24 6.37 15.21
N ALA A 166 -6.73 7.08 14.19
CA ALA A 166 -7.29 8.43 14.33
C ALA A 166 -8.63 8.45 15.09
N VAL A 167 -9.51 7.48 14.83
CA VAL A 167 -10.87 7.43 15.37
C VAL A 167 -10.93 6.75 16.74
N THR A 168 -10.33 5.56 16.85
CA THR A 168 -10.46 4.71 18.05
C THR A 168 -9.23 4.76 18.95
N GLY A 169 -8.21 5.55 18.60
CA GLY A 169 -6.96 5.61 19.35
C GLY A 169 -6.15 4.31 19.29
N GLY A 170 -6.41 3.46 18.27
CA GLY A 170 -5.80 2.15 18.05
C GLY A 170 -6.79 1.12 17.52
N MET A 171 -6.30 0.11 16.79
CA MET A 171 -7.11 -0.99 16.25
C MET A 171 -6.79 -2.30 16.98
N PRO A 172 -7.77 -3.17 17.31
CA PRO A 172 -7.50 -4.48 17.87
C PRO A 172 -6.50 -5.30 17.02
N LEU A 173 -5.52 -5.92 17.69
CA LEU A 173 -4.42 -6.70 17.06
C LEU A 173 -4.93 -7.80 16.12
N ILE A 174 -6.09 -8.39 16.43
CA ILE A 174 -6.69 -9.45 15.62
C ILE A 174 -7.10 -8.96 14.24
N ILE A 175 -7.54 -7.70 14.13
CA ILE A 175 -7.93 -7.10 12.85
C ILE A 175 -6.67 -6.85 12.02
N GLU A 176 -5.62 -6.32 12.64
CA GLU A 176 -4.34 -6.11 11.99
C GLU A 176 -3.77 -7.41 11.42
N LEU A 177 -3.74 -8.49 12.22
CA LEU A 177 -3.29 -9.82 11.79
C LEU A 177 -4.13 -10.37 10.63
N GLY A 178 -5.44 -10.16 10.63
CA GLY A 178 -6.31 -10.56 9.53
C GLY A 178 -5.96 -9.84 8.22
N ILE A 179 -5.74 -8.53 8.30
CA ILE A 179 -5.32 -7.70 7.17
C ILE A 179 -3.96 -8.16 6.63
N PHE A 180 -2.99 -8.39 7.51
CA PHE A 180 -1.67 -8.92 7.11
C PHE A 180 -1.75 -10.28 6.43
N PHE A 181 -2.59 -11.16 6.96
CA PHE A 181 -2.78 -12.48 6.42
C PHE A 181 -3.38 -12.43 5.02
N ASP A 182 -4.34 -11.52 4.77
CA ASP A 182 -4.97 -11.35 3.46
C ASP A 182 -3.95 -10.98 2.38
N VAL A 183 -3.09 -9.99 2.64
CA VAL A 183 -2.01 -9.60 1.71
C VAL A 183 -1.04 -10.75 1.45
N LEU A 184 -0.67 -11.50 2.49
CA LEU A 184 0.27 -12.61 2.37
C LEU A 184 -0.33 -13.72 1.50
N VAL A 185 -1.59 -14.08 1.73
CA VAL A 185 -2.32 -15.06 0.92
C VAL A 185 -2.46 -14.57 -0.52
N GLY A 186 -2.84 -13.30 -0.73
CA GLY A 186 -2.93 -12.70 -2.07
C GLY A 186 -1.60 -12.76 -2.82
N ALA A 187 -0.49 -12.43 -2.15
CA ALA A 187 0.86 -12.52 -2.71
C ALA A 187 1.28 -13.96 -3.05
N LEU A 188 0.95 -14.93 -2.18
CA LEU A 188 1.20 -16.35 -2.43
C LEU A 188 0.41 -16.86 -3.63
N VAL A 189 -0.90 -16.62 -3.66
CA VAL A 189 -1.79 -17.03 -4.76
C VAL A 189 -1.28 -16.44 -6.08
N MET A 190 -0.92 -15.16 -6.08
CA MET A 190 -0.34 -14.51 -7.25
C MET A 190 0.97 -15.15 -7.69
N GLY A 191 1.89 -15.42 -6.75
CA GLY A 191 3.14 -16.10 -7.04
C GLY A 191 2.93 -17.49 -7.66
N ILE A 192 2.00 -18.28 -7.09
CA ILE A 192 1.66 -19.62 -7.58
C ILE A 192 1.03 -19.54 -8.97
N MET A 193 0.01 -18.71 -9.16
CA MET A 193 -0.69 -18.55 -10.45
C MET A 193 0.29 -18.12 -11.54
N THR A 194 1.19 -17.20 -11.22
CA THR A 194 2.21 -16.72 -12.15
C THR A 194 3.22 -17.83 -12.50
N TYR A 195 3.63 -18.64 -11.52
CA TYR A 195 4.49 -19.80 -11.76
C TYR A 195 3.79 -20.86 -12.60
N GLN A 196 2.51 -21.15 -12.35
CA GLN A 196 1.72 -22.11 -13.12
C GLN A 196 1.54 -21.67 -14.58
N ILE A 197 1.22 -20.39 -14.82
CA ILE A 197 1.15 -19.82 -16.17
C ILE A 197 2.49 -20.06 -16.90
N ARG A 198 3.62 -19.78 -16.26
CA ARG A 198 4.95 -20.03 -16.85
C ARG A 198 5.20 -21.51 -17.14
N GLY A 199 4.89 -22.40 -16.20
CA GLY A 199 5.07 -23.84 -16.38
C GLY A 199 4.18 -24.46 -17.46
N THR A 200 3.07 -23.81 -17.81
CA THR A 200 2.14 -24.26 -18.87
C THR A 200 2.55 -23.74 -20.25
N PHE A 201 3.32 -22.65 -20.32
CA PHE A 201 3.79 -22.02 -21.57
C PHE A 201 5.27 -22.33 -21.90
N ASP A 202 5.90 -23.28 -21.20
CA ASP A 202 7.30 -23.69 -21.44
C ASP A 202 7.50 -24.57 -22.69
N THR A 203 6.55 -24.53 -23.64
CA THR A 203 6.75 -24.96 -25.03
C THR A 203 6.37 -23.83 -26.00
N LEU A 204 7.09 -22.71 -25.93
CA LEU A 204 7.25 -21.78 -27.05
C LEU A 204 8.47 -22.16 -27.90
N ASP A 205 8.70 -23.47 -28.10
CA ASP A 205 9.67 -23.95 -29.07
C ASP A 205 9.01 -23.93 -30.46
N THR A 206 9.17 -22.81 -31.15
CA THR A 206 8.75 -22.64 -32.55
C THR A 206 9.53 -23.56 -33.51
N LYS A 207 10.45 -24.40 -33.04
CA LYS A 207 11.15 -25.40 -33.86
C LYS A 207 10.28 -26.56 -34.36
N TYR A 208 9.06 -26.76 -33.84
CA TYR A 208 8.18 -27.83 -34.31
C TYR A 208 7.18 -27.42 -35.41
N LEU A 209 7.13 -26.15 -35.81
CA LEU A 209 6.19 -25.67 -36.84
C LEU A 209 6.72 -25.70 -38.28
N ASN A 210 7.91 -26.26 -38.52
CA ASN A 210 8.50 -26.39 -39.87
C ASN A 210 8.39 -27.80 -40.49
N LYS A 211 7.47 -28.64 -39.99
CA LYS A 211 7.32 -30.04 -40.48
C LYS A 211 6.02 -30.36 -41.21
N LEU A 212 5.28 -29.37 -41.67
CA LEU A 212 4.21 -29.58 -42.65
C LEU A 212 4.48 -28.74 -43.90
N LYS A 213 5.37 -29.28 -44.74
CA LYS A 213 5.20 -29.14 -46.19
C LYS A 213 4.17 -30.19 -46.60
N GLY A 214 2.93 -29.74 -46.75
CA GLY A 214 1.89 -30.41 -47.53
C GLY A 214 1.47 -29.43 -48.61
#